data_AF-A0A973DUF6-F1
#
_entry.id   AF-A0A973DUF6-F1
#
_cell.length_a   1.000
_cell.length_b   1.000
_cell.length_c   1.000
_cell.angle_alpha   90.00
_cell.angle_beta   90.00
_cell.angle_gamma   90.00
#
_symmetry.space_group_name_H-M   'P 1'
#
loop_
_entity.id
_entity.type
_entity.pdbx_description
1 polymer ?
#
loop_
_entity_poly.entity_id
_entity_poly.type
_entity_poly.pdbx_seq_one_letter_code
_entity_poly.pdbx_strand_id
1 'polypeptide(L)'
;TGHDTRGFADQDWKALARNGEVAAIYMGKRAARFIQGRLIMHGADPSTPVTVIENVSRPDQRILATTLAEMEPTISNAGLNGPALTFYGLAPRQAMAALSSTDTERKEAI
;
A
#
# COMPACT_ATOMS: atom_id res chain seq x y z
N THR A 1 -13.50 16.82 9.62
CA THR A 1 -12.48 16.30 8.69
C THR A 1 -12.20 14.83 9.01
N GLY A 2 -13.04 13.95 8.48
CA GLY A 2 -13.02 12.48 8.67
C GLY A 2 -13.47 11.77 7.39
N HIS A 3 -12.99 12.25 6.24
CA HIS A 3 -13.35 11.68 4.93
C HIS A 3 -12.53 10.42 4.62
N ASP A 4 -11.30 10.34 5.10
CA ASP A 4 -10.30 9.38 4.59
C ASP A 4 -10.56 7.92 5.02
N THR A 5 -11.14 7.69 6.20
CA THR A 5 -11.39 6.33 6.70
C THR A 5 -12.75 5.77 6.28
N ARG A 6 -13.68 6.61 5.81
CA ARG A 6 -15.04 6.16 5.44
C ARG A 6 -15.02 5.23 4.22
N GLY A 7 -14.18 5.50 3.22
CA GLY A 7 -14.04 4.61 2.05
C GLY A 7 -13.41 3.25 2.37
N PHE A 8 -12.67 3.14 3.48
CA PHE A 8 -12.11 1.88 3.94
C PHE A 8 -13.08 1.10 4.85
N ALA A 9 -14.05 1.76 5.49
CA ALA A 9 -14.96 1.10 6.43
C ALA A 9 -15.73 -0.08 5.82
N ASP A 10 -16.09 0.04 4.54
CA ASP A 10 -16.91 -0.94 3.80
C ASP A 10 -16.09 -2.01 3.04
N GLN A 11 -14.76 -2.05 3.21
CA GLN A 11 -13.91 -3.01 2.51
C GLN A 11 -14.09 -4.44 3.04
N ASP A 12 -14.01 -5.44 2.15
CA ASP A 12 -13.93 -6.85 2.54
C ASP A 12 -12.53 -7.17 3.06
N TRP A 13 -12.31 -6.82 4.32
CA TRP A 13 -11.04 -7.04 5.00
C TRP A 13 -10.65 -8.51 5.11
N LYS A 14 -11.65 -9.40 5.16
CA LYS A 14 -11.39 -10.84 5.23
C LYS A 14 -10.87 -11.36 3.89
N ALA A 15 -11.40 -10.85 2.78
CA ALA A 15 -10.86 -11.13 1.46
C ALA A 15 -9.44 -10.59 1.32
N LEU A 16 -9.20 -9.32 1.72
CA LEU A 16 -7.89 -8.69 1.68
C LEU A 16 -6.83 -9.38 2.55
N ALA A 17 -7.25 -9.99 3.66
CA ALA A 17 -6.37 -10.68 4.60
C ALA A 17 -5.98 -12.10 4.17
N ARG A 18 -6.50 -12.62 3.05
CA ARG A 18 -6.13 -13.97 2.58
C ARG A 18 -4.64 -14.03 2.20
N ASN A 19 -4.05 -15.20 2.41
CA ASN A 19 -2.67 -15.44 2.01
C ASN A 19 -2.51 -15.29 0.49
N GLY A 20 -1.48 -14.58 0.06
CA GLY A 20 -1.19 -14.31 -1.36
C GLY A 20 -2.01 -13.18 -1.97
N GLU A 21 -2.90 -12.55 -1.22
CA GLU A 21 -3.65 -11.40 -1.70
C GLU A 21 -2.75 -10.17 -1.86
N VAL A 22 -2.98 -9.41 -2.93
CA VAL A 22 -2.18 -8.24 -3.29
C VAL A 22 -3.10 -7.05 -3.49
N ALA A 23 -2.77 -5.91 -2.88
CA ALA A 23 -3.54 -4.70 -3.02
C ALA A 23 -2.65 -3.47 -3.21
N ALA A 24 -3.08 -2.57 -4.08
CA ALA A 24 -2.52 -1.22 -4.20
C ALA A 24 -3.41 -0.25 -3.42
N ILE A 25 -2.82 0.46 -2.48
CA ILE A 25 -3.54 1.30 -1.51
C ILE A 25 -2.99 2.71 -1.62
N TYR A 26 -3.81 3.62 -2.12
CA TYR A 26 -3.52 5.05 -2.11
C TYR A 26 -3.97 5.63 -0.77
N MET A 27 -3.02 5.95 0.10
CA MET A 27 -3.32 6.38 1.46
C MET A 27 -2.22 7.23 2.08
N GLY A 28 -2.61 8.12 2.99
CA GLY A 28 -1.67 8.83 3.87
C GLY A 28 -1.38 8.08 5.18
N LYS A 29 -0.42 8.61 5.95
CA LYS A 29 0.01 8.11 7.27
C LYS A 29 -1.14 7.74 8.22
N ARG A 30 -2.21 8.55 8.24
CA ARG A 30 -3.36 8.33 9.14
C ARG A 30 -4.15 7.05 8.82
N ALA A 31 -4.27 6.72 7.54
CA ALA A 31 -4.99 5.53 7.09
C ALA A 31 -4.14 4.26 7.23
N ALA A 32 -2.81 4.36 7.17
CA ALA A 32 -1.90 3.22 7.36
C ALA A 32 -2.15 2.48 8.68
N ARG A 33 -2.28 3.20 9.79
CA ARG A 33 -2.61 2.60 11.11
C ARG A 33 -3.93 1.82 11.07
N PHE A 34 -4.95 2.41 10.45
CA PHE A 34 -6.28 1.82 10.39
C PHE A 34 -6.27 0.55 9.54
N ILE A 35 -5.68 0.60 8.35
CA ILE A 35 -5.56 -0.52 7.42
C ILE A 35 -4.71 -1.65 8.00
N GLN A 36 -3.57 -1.32 8.61
CA GLN A 36 -2.73 -2.29 9.34
C GLN A 36 -3.57 -3.06 10.37
N GLY A 37 -4.27 -2.32 11.24
CA GLY A 37 -5.08 -2.91 12.30
C GLY A 37 -6.19 -3.80 11.74
N ARG A 38 -6.89 -3.36 10.68
CA ARG A 38 -7.95 -4.16 10.06
C ARG A 38 -7.42 -5.43 9.42
N LEU A 39 -6.35 -5.36 8.63
CA LEU A 39 -5.75 -6.54 8.00
C LEU A 39 -5.32 -7.58 9.05
N ILE A 40 -4.58 -7.16 10.08
CA ILE A 40 -4.15 -8.06 11.16
C ILE A 40 -5.36 -8.66 11.90
N MET A 41 -6.36 -7.84 12.24
CA MET A 41 -7.57 -8.29 12.93
C MET A 41 -8.37 -9.31 12.11
N HIS A 42 -8.29 -9.25 10.79
CA HIS A 42 -8.95 -10.16 9.88
C HIS A 42 -8.08 -11.36 9.45
N GLY A 43 -6.90 -11.54 10.07
CA GLY A 43 -6.07 -12.74 9.93
C GLY A 43 -4.93 -12.64 8.91
N ALA A 44 -4.60 -11.43 8.44
CA ALA A 44 -3.44 -11.24 7.59
C ALA A 44 -2.15 -11.57 8.36
N ASP A 45 -1.20 -12.20 7.67
CA ASP A 45 0.10 -12.51 8.24
C ASP A 45 0.87 -11.20 8.54
N PRO A 46 1.29 -10.92 9.78
CA PRO A 46 2.05 -9.71 10.12
C PRO A 46 3.38 -9.60 9.35
N SER A 47 3.94 -10.71 8.86
CA SER A 47 5.15 -10.75 8.04
C SER A 47 4.91 -10.44 6.56
N THR A 48 3.64 -10.27 6.14
CA THR A 48 3.29 -9.98 4.75
C THR A 48 4.07 -8.76 4.26
N PRO A 49 4.79 -8.87 3.12
CA PRO A 49 5.55 -7.76 2.57
C PRO A 49 4.68 -6.55 2.27
N VAL A 50 5.18 -5.36 2.60
CA VAL A 50 4.58 -4.09 2.23
C VAL A 50 5.64 -3.21 1.58
N THR A 51 5.31 -2.63 0.44
CA THR A 51 6.18 -1.65 -0.24
C THR A 51 5.47 -0.32 -0.35
N VAL A 52 6.07 0.74 0.15
CA VAL A 52 5.55 2.11 -0.01
C VAL A 52 6.42 2.84 -1.01
N ILE A 53 5.80 3.48 -2.00
CA ILE A 53 6.48 4.24 -3.03
C ILE A 53 5.97 5.67 -2.99
N GLU A 54 6.83 6.59 -2.58
CA GLU A 54 6.58 8.04 -2.62
C GLU A 54 7.02 8.60 -3.95
N ASN A 55 6.28 9.58 -4.48
CA ASN A 55 6.62 10.31 -5.69
C ASN A 55 6.83 9.36 -6.89
N VAL A 56 5.92 8.39 -7.05
CA VAL A 56 5.92 7.42 -8.15
C VAL A 56 6.16 8.12 -9.50
N SER A 57 7.11 7.59 -10.28
CA SER A 57 7.51 8.10 -11.61
C SER A 57 8.12 9.51 -11.63
N ARG A 58 8.54 10.04 -10.48
CA ARG A 58 9.27 11.32 -10.37
C ARG A 58 10.76 11.09 -10.06
N PRO A 59 11.65 12.04 -10.38
CA PRO A 59 13.08 11.91 -10.11
C PRO A 59 13.44 11.70 -8.62
N ASP A 60 12.57 12.18 -7.72
CA ASP A 60 12.71 12.10 -6.27
C ASP A 60 11.91 10.92 -5.66
N GLN A 61 11.61 9.89 -6.47
CA GLN A 61 10.91 8.69 -6.01
C GLN A 61 11.68 8.00 -4.87
N ARG A 62 10.95 7.63 -3.81
CA ARG A 62 11.50 6.87 -2.67
C ARG A 62 10.72 5.58 -2.50
N ILE A 63 11.45 4.49 -2.28
CA ILE A 63 10.86 3.15 -2.04
C ILE A 63 11.21 2.74 -0.61
N LEU A 64 10.19 2.40 0.17
CA LEU A 64 10.32 1.89 1.52
C LEU A 64 9.83 0.44 1.53
N ALA A 65 10.71 -0.47 1.95
CA ALA A 65 10.36 -1.86 2.18
C ALA A 65 10.03 -2.06 3.67
N THR A 66 8.94 -2.75 3.95
CA THR A 66 8.51 -3.07 5.32
C THR A 66 7.64 -4.33 5.33
N THR A 67 7.08 -4.66 6.49
CA THR A 67 6.08 -5.72 6.66
C THR A 67 4.77 -5.11 7.15
N LEU A 68 3.68 -5.89 7.11
CA LEU A 68 2.40 -5.44 7.67
C LEU A 68 2.53 -5.02 9.14
N ALA A 69 3.31 -5.74 9.95
CA ALA A 69 3.56 -5.41 11.35
C ALA A 69 4.25 -4.04 11.54
N GLU A 70 5.19 -3.72 10.67
CA GLU A 70 6.04 -2.52 10.77
C GLU A 70 5.58 -1.37 9.84
N MET A 71 4.43 -1.52 9.18
CA MET A 71 3.97 -0.60 8.14
C MET A 71 3.74 0.83 8.67
N GLU A 72 2.91 0.98 9.70
CA GLU A 72 2.62 2.29 10.30
C GLU A 72 3.87 2.98 10.85
N PRO A 73 4.73 2.35 11.69
CA PRO A 73 5.92 3.02 12.19
C PRO A 73 6.90 3.38 11.06
N THR A 74 7.04 2.52 10.04
CA THR A 74 7.89 2.84 8.86
C THR A 74 7.39 4.09 8.14
N ILE A 75 6.10 4.14 7.79
CA ILE A 75 5.50 5.29 7.10
C ILE A 75 5.59 6.55 7.98
N SER A 76 5.35 6.40 9.28
CA SER A 76 5.34 7.49 10.25
C SER A 76 6.71 8.14 10.43
N ASN A 77 7.78 7.36 10.35
CA ASN A 77 9.16 7.79 10.57
C ASN A 77 9.88 8.19 9.28
N ALA A 78 9.38 7.79 8.11
CA ALA A 78 10.03 8.05 6.83
C ALA A 78 10.00 9.52 6.37
N GLY A 79 9.24 10.39 7.06
CA GLY A 79 9.13 11.81 6.69
C GLY A 79 8.60 12.00 5.27
N LEU A 80 7.59 11.23 4.88
CA LEU A 80 6.95 11.34 3.58
C LEU A 80 6.24 12.70 3.45
N ASN A 81 6.60 13.46 2.43
CA ASN A 81 6.07 14.79 2.13
C ASN A 81 5.32 14.84 0.78
N GLY A 82 5.45 13.81 -0.05
CA GLY A 82 4.80 13.67 -1.34
C GLY A 82 3.68 12.61 -1.35
N PRO A 83 2.96 12.47 -2.48
CA PRO A 83 2.00 11.38 -2.69
C PRO A 83 2.68 10.02 -2.54
N ALA A 84 2.00 9.09 -1.86
CA ALA A 84 2.50 7.74 -1.61
C ALA A 84 1.50 6.67 -2.06
N LEU A 85 2.02 5.63 -2.68
CA LEU A 85 1.30 4.41 -3.04
C LEU A 85 1.86 3.24 -2.21
N THR A 86 0.98 2.53 -1.52
CA THR A 86 1.37 1.37 -0.70
C THR A 86 0.90 0.09 -1.37
N PHE A 87 1.82 -0.82 -1.66
CA PHE A 87 1.52 -2.18 -2.08
C PHE A 87 1.55 -3.11 -0.87
N TYR A 88 0.44 -3.79 -0.61
CA TYR A 88 0.33 -4.90 0.31
C TYR A 88 0.53 -6.22 -0.45
N GLY A 89 1.29 -7.15 0.13
CA GLY A 89 1.58 -8.47 -0.46
C GLY A 89 2.73 -8.48 -1.46
N LEU A 90 3.35 -7.33 -1.78
CA LEU A 90 4.45 -7.24 -2.74
C LEU A 90 5.73 -6.71 -2.09
N ALA A 91 6.82 -7.45 -2.29
CA ALA A 91 8.17 -6.96 -2.04
C ALA A 91 8.56 -5.89 -3.08
N PRO A 92 9.59 -5.05 -2.81
CA PRO A 92 9.91 -3.90 -3.65
C PRO A 92 10.09 -4.21 -5.15
N ARG A 93 10.74 -5.33 -5.47
CA ARG A 93 10.94 -5.76 -6.86
C ARG A 93 9.60 -6.04 -7.57
N GLN A 94 8.70 -6.73 -6.89
CA GLN A 94 7.39 -7.08 -7.45
C GLN A 94 6.49 -5.84 -7.55
N ALA A 95 6.54 -4.95 -6.56
CA ALA A 95 5.83 -3.67 -6.60
C ALA A 95 6.28 -2.81 -7.79
N MET A 96 7.59 -2.76 -8.06
CA MET A 96 8.09 -2.04 -9.23
C MET A 96 7.65 -2.68 -10.56
N ALA A 97 7.67 -4.01 -10.65
CA ALA A 97 7.17 -4.71 -11.83
C ALA A 97 5.67 -4.44 -12.06
N ALA A 98 4.87 -4.42 -10.98
CA ALA A 98 3.44 -4.11 -11.04
C ALA A 98 3.16 -2.69 -11.55
N LEU A 99 4.00 -1.71 -11.18
CA LEU A 99 3.91 -0.35 -11.71
C LEU A 99 4.21 -0.27 -13.21
N SER A 100 5.14 -1.09 -13.71
CA SER A 100 5.50 -1.10 -15.13
C SER A 100 4.47 -1.81 -16.02
N SER A 101 3.74 -2.80 -15.49
CA SER A 101 2.70 -3.51 -16.26
C SER A 101 1.49 -2.64 -16.61
N THR A 102 1.14 -1.67 -15.78
CA THR A 102 -0.05 -0.81 -16.00
C THR A 102 0.14 0.22 -17.13
N ASP A 103 1.38 0.51 -17.55
CA ASP A 103 1.65 1.41 -18.69
C ASP A 103 1.28 0.77 -20.05
N THR A 104 1.19 -0.56 -20.10
CA THR A 104 0.92 -1.31 -21.34
C THR A 104 -0.57 -1.29 -21.71
N GLU A 105 -1.48 -1.30 -20.73
CA GLU A 105 -2.93 -1.36 -20.98
C GLU A 105 -3.57 -0.01 -21.34
N ARG A 106 -2.89 1.12 -21.08
CA ARG A 106 -3.44 2.46 -21.39
C ARG A 106 -3.25 2.87 -22.86
N LYS A 107 -2.50 2.12 -23.67
CA LYS A 107 -2.21 2.48 -25.08
C LYS A 107 -3.21 1.94 -26.10
N GLU A 108 -4.20 1.14 -25.72
CA GLU A 108 -5.18 0.55 -26.68
C GLU A 108 -6.59 1.15 -26.63
N ALA A 109 -6.79 2.28 -25.95
CA ALA A 109 -8.06 3.00 -25.99
C ALA A 109 -7.88 4.37 -26.68
N ILE A 110 -7.79 4.35 -28.01
CA ILE A 110 -8.05 5.50 -28.91
C ILE A 110 -8.98 5.01 -30.02
#